data_AF-B2ZSC7-F1
#
_entry.id   AF-B2ZSC7-F1
#
_cell.length_a   1.000
_cell.length_b   1.000
_cell.length_c   1.000
_cell.angle_alpha   90.00
_cell.angle_beta   90.00
_cell.angle_gamma   90.00
#
_symmetry.space_group_name_H-M   'P 1'
#
loop_
_entity.id
_entity.type
_entity.pdbx_description
1 polymer ?
#
loop_
_entity_poly.entity_id
_entity_poly.type
_entity_poly.pdbx_seq_one_letter_code
_entity_poly.pdbx_strand_id
1 'polypeptide(L)'
;AMMAASAFFFLSMNSFDKKWRTSILVSGLITFIAAVHYWYMRDYWAANVESPTFFRYVDWVLTVPLMCVEFFLILKVAGAKKSLMWRLIFLSVVMLVTGYFGE
;
A
#
# COMPACT_ATOMS: atom_id res chain seq x y z
N ALA A 1 -8.58 -9.56 -8.29
CA ALA A 1 -8.40 -9.78 -6.83
C ALA A 1 -8.38 -8.47 -6.06
N MET A 2 -7.39 -7.58 -6.29
CA MET A 2 -7.23 -6.32 -5.54
C MET A 2 -8.48 -5.43 -5.53
N MET A 3 -9.17 -5.28 -6.67
CA MET A 3 -10.43 -4.52 -6.76
C MET A 3 -11.54 -5.10 -5.86
N ALA A 4 -11.70 -6.42 -5.84
CA ALA A 4 -12.70 -7.08 -5.00
C ALA A 4 -12.37 -6.91 -3.51
N ALA A 5 -11.08 -6.98 -3.15
CA ALA A 5 -10.63 -6.72 -1.79
C ALA A 5 -10.90 -5.26 -1.37
N SER A 6 -10.65 -4.29 -2.24
CA SER A 6 -10.96 -2.88 -1.99
C SER A 6 -12.46 -2.67 -1.75
N ALA A 7 -13.31 -3.24 -2.60
CA ALA A 7 -14.76 -3.21 -2.41
C ALA A 7 -15.16 -3.84 -1.07
N PHE A 8 -14.60 -5.00 -0.73
CA PHE A 8 -14.84 -5.65 0.56
C PHE A 8 -14.45 -4.75 1.74
N PHE A 9 -13.25 -4.15 1.75
CA PHE A 9 -12.82 -3.29 2.85
C PHE A 9 -13.67 -2.02 3.00
N PHE A 10 -14.04 -1.38 1.89
CA PHE A 10 -14.89 -0.19 1.96
C PHE A 10 -16.32 -0.50 2.41
N LEU A 11 -16.91 -1.59 1.91
CA LEU A 11 -18.27 -1.99 2.28
C LEU A 11 -18.35 -2.56 3.71
N SER A 12 -17.31 -3.25 4.17
CA SER A 12 -17.26 -3.82 5.53
C SER A 12 -16.88 -2.82 6.62
N MET A 13 -16.52 -1.59 6.29
CA MET A 13 -16.01 -0.59 7.24
C MET A 13 -16.96 -0.33 8.42
N ASN A 14 -18.27 -0.35 8.20
CA ASN A 14 -19.27 -0.16 9.25
C ASN A 14 -19.45 -1.36 10.18
N SER A 15 -19.02 -2.55 9.74
CA SER A 15 -19.07 -3.80 10.52
C SER A 15 -17.94 -3.91 11.55
N PHE A 16 -16.95 -3.01 11.53
CA PHE A 16 -15.83 -2.99 12.46
C PHE A 16 -15.98 -1.92 13.55
N ASP A 17 -15.40 -2.22 14.72
CA ASP A 17 -15.28 -1.27 15.82
C ASP A 17 -14.64 0.04 15.38
N LYS A 18 -15.10 1.15 15.95
CA LYS A 18 -14.60 2.51 15.63
C LYS A 18 -13.06 2.62 15.72
N LYS A 19 -12.42 1.89 16.63
CA LYS A 19 -10.96 1.88 16.81
C LYS A 19 -10.19 1.32 15.60
N TRP A 20 -10.81 0.45 14.80
CA TRP A 20 -10.17 -0.23 13.66
C TRP A 20 -10.55 0.36 12.30
N ARG A 21 -11.57 1.23 12.24
CA ARG A 21 -12.06 1.80 10.96
C ARG A 21 -10.97 2.48 10.15
N THR A 22 -10.06 3.21 10.81
CA THR A 22 -8.91 3.82 10.12
C THR A 22 -7.98 2.77 9.52
N SER A 23 -7.77 1.64 10.19
CA SER A 23 -6.97 0.53 9.65
C SER A 23 -7.62 -0.04 8.40
N ILE A 24 -8.92 -0.37 8.46
CA ILE A 24 -9.68 -0.93 7.33
C ILE A 24 -9.73 0.03 6.14
N LEU A 25 -9.88 1.33 6.41
CA LEU A 25 -9.84 2.36 5.36
C LEU A 25 -8.47 2.38 4.65
N VAL A 26 -7.37 2.29 5.41
CA VAL A 26 -6.03 2.24 4.82
C VAL A 26 -5.82 0.96 4.01
N SER A 27 -6.27 -0.21 4.48
CA SER A 27 -6.22 -1.47 3.70
C SER A 27 -7.04 -1.37 2.39
N GLY A 28 -8.21 -0.71 2.45
CA GLY A 28 -9.04 -0.42 1.28
C GLY A 28 -8.35 0.50 0.27
N LEU A 29 -7.64 1.53 0.74
CA LEU A 29 -6.84 2.43 -0.11
C LEU A 29 -5.66 1.71 -0.76
N ILE A 30 -4.91 0.90 -0.01
CA ILE A 30 -3.76 0.14 -0.53
C ILE A 30 -4.23 -0.78 -1.66
N THR A 31 -5.28 -1.57 -1.43
CA THR A 31 -5.81 -2.48 -2.43
C THR A 31 -6.44 -1.77 -3.62
N PHE A 32 -7.02 -0.58 -3.43
CA PHE A 32 -7.53 0.26 -4.52
C PHE A 32 -6.41 0.79 -5.41
N ILE A 33 -5.37 1.38 -4.81
CA ILE A 33 -4.19 1.91 -5.52
C ILE A 33 -3.55 0.79 -6.34
N ALA A 34 -3.32 -0.38 -5.71
CA ALA A 34 -2.77 -1.54 -6.39
C ALA A 34 -3.69 -1.98 -7.55
N ALA A 35 -5.01 -2.03 -7.36
CA ALA A 35 -5.92 -2.43 -8.45
C ALA A 35 -5.80 -1.53 -9.69
N VAL A 36 -5.71 -0.20 -9.48
CA VAL A 36 -5.54 0.77 -10.57
C VAL A 36 -4.18 0.61 -11.24
N HIS A 37 -3.09 0.50 -10.47
CA HIS A 37 -1.75 0.34 -11.05
C HIS A 37 -1.59 -0.98 -11.80
N TYR A 38 -2.21 -2.06 -11.34
CA TYR A 38 -2.22 -3.34 -12.05
C TYR A 38 -2.93 -3.25 -13.41
N TRP A 39 -3.95 -2.41 -13.56
CA TRP A 39 -4.54 -2.16 -14.87
C TRP A 39 -3.58 -1.41 -15.80
N TYR A 40 -2.94 -0.34 -15.32
CA TYR A 40 -1.92 0.36 -16.13
C TYR A 40 -0.76 -0.55 -16.54
N MET A 41 -0.26 -1.37 -15.61
CA MET A 41 0.82 -2.32 -15.88
C MET A 41 0.40 -3.38 -16.91
N ARG A 42 -0.84 -3.88 -16.82
CA ARG A 42 -1.38 -4.83 -17.80
C ARG A 42 -1.42 -4.21 -19.19
N ASP A 43 -1.95 -3.00 -19.31
CA ASP A 43 -2.08 -2.32 -20.61
C ASP A 43 -0.71 -1.95 -21.19
N TYR A 44 0.22 -1.53 -20.34
CA TYR A 44 1.62 -1.29 -20.74
C TYR A 44 2.29 -2.55 -21.27
N TRP A 45 2.17 -3.68 -20.56
CA TRP A 45 2.71 -4.97 -21.01
C TRP A 45 2.08 -5.42 -22.33
N ALA A 46 0.75 -5.27 -22.46
CA ALA A 46 0.04 -5.66 -23.68
C ALA A 46 0.48 -4.85 -24.91
N ALA A 47 0.86 -3.57 -24.73
CA ALA A 47 1.31 -2.70 -25.81
C ALA A 47 2.80 -2.82 -26.12
N ASN A 48 3.65 -2.99 -25.11
CA ASN A 48 5.12 -2.89 -25.26
C ASN A 48 5.83 -4.24 -25.14
N VAL A 49 5.20 -5.26 -24.54
CA VAL A 49 5.81 -6.57 -24.23
C VAL A 49 7.07 -6.44 -23.36
N GLU A 50 7.13 -5.38 -22.57
CA GLU A 50 8.24 -5.07 -21.67
C GLU A 50 7.77 -5.01 -20.21
N SER A 51 8.67 -5.40 -19.31
CA SER A 51 8.38 -5.41 -17.88
C SER A 51 8.05 -3.99 -17.39
N PRO A 52 6.87 -3.76 -16.76
CA PRO A 52 6.45 -2.44 -16.32
C PRO A 52 7.11 -2.03 -14.99
N THR A 53 8.44 -2.14 -14.90
CA THR A 53 9.21 -1.90 -13.66
C THR A 53 8.94 -0.51 -13.08
N PHE A 54 8.99 0.53 -13.91
CA PHE A 54 8.66 1.90 -13.50
C PHE A 54 7.30 2.00 -12.79
N PHE A 55 6.25 1.41 -13.37
CA PHE A 55 4.91 1.44 -12.77
C PHE A 55 4.84 0.65 -11.46
N ARG A 56 5.63 -0.43 -11.31
CA ARG A 56 5.74 -1.14 -10.02
C ARG A 56 6.35 -0.26 -8.93
N TYR A 57 7.41 0.47 -9.24
CA TYR A 57 8.05 1.36 -8.26
C TYR A 57 7.15 2.54 -7.89
N VAL A 58 6.38 3.09 -8.83
CA VAL A 58 5.36 4.11 -8.53
C VAL A 58 4.28 3.54 -7.59
N ASP A 59 3.75 2.35 -7.87
CA ASP A 59 2.80 1.66 -6.98
C ASP A 59 3.40 1.48 -5.59
N TRP A 60 4.63 0.95 -5.48
CA TRP A 60 5.28 0.67 -4.21
C TRP A 60 5.59 1.92 -3.39
N VAL A 61 6.02 3.01 -4.02
CA VAL A 61 6.25 4.29 -3.33
C VAL A 61 4.96 4.81 -2.69
N LEU A 62 3.80 4.50 -3.24
CA LEU A 62 2.51 4.86 -2.66
C LEU A 62 2.04 3.84 -1.61
N THR A 63 2.08 2.54 -1.93
CA THR A 63 1.47 1.50 -1.09
C THR A 63 2.34 1.11 0.10
N VAL A 64 3.67 1.08 -0.02
CA VAL A 64 4.56 0.63 1.05
C VAL A 64 4.53 1.57 2.26
N PRO A 65 4.61 2.91 2.11
CA PRO A 65 4.41 3.82 3.23
C PRO A 65 3.02 3.68 3.89
N LEU A 66 1.97 3.44 3.11
CA LEU A 66 0.63 3.19 3.64
C LEU A 66 0.57 1.89 4.45
N MET A 67 1.24 0.83 4.00
CA MET A 67 1.39 -0.41 4.78
C MET A 67 2.17 -0.17 6.09
N CYS A 68 3.19 0.70 6.08
CA CYS A 68 3.88 1.10 7.32
C CYS A 68 2.94 1.86 8.29
N VAL A 69 2.06 2.71 7.77
CA VAL A 69 1.02 3.39 8.56
C VAL A 69 0.02 2.37 9.12
N GLU A 70 -0.46 1.43 8.31
CA GLU A 70 -1.35 0.35 8.74
C GLU A 70 -0.74 -0.48 9.87
N PHE A 71 0.50 -0.93 9.69
CA PHE A 71 1.24 -1.67 10.71
C PHE A 71 1.38 -0.87 12.01
N PHE A 72 1.67 0.44 11.90
CA PHE A 72 1.70 1.32 13.07
C PHE A 72 0.33 1.46 13.74
N LEU A 73 -0.76 1.59 12.99
CA LEU A 73 -2.11 1.71 13.56
C LEU A 73 -2.49 0.49 14.39
N ILE A 74 -2.06 -0.71 13.96
CA ILE A 74 -2.24 -1.94 14.73
C ILE A 74 -1.41 -1.91 16.01
N LEU A 75 -0.11 -1.60 15.91
CA LEU A 75 0.80 -1.58 17.07
C LEU A 75 0.53 -0.42 18.04
N LYS A 76 -0.13 0.63 17.60
CA LYS A 76 -0.51 1.77 18.45
C LYS A 76 -1.36 1.32 19.64
N VAL A 77 -2.18 0.27 19.47
CA VAL A 77 -3.00 -0.30 20.55
C VAL A 77 -2.12 -0.95 21.63
N ALA A 78 -0.92 -1.43 21.27
CA ALA A 78 0.09 -1.97 22.17
C ALA A 78 1.11 -0.92 22.68
N GLY A 79 0.87 0.38 22.43
CA GLY A 79 1.72 1.47 22.94
C GLY A 79 2.86 1.89 22.00
N ALA A 80 2.80 1.57 20.71
CA ALA A 80 3.82 2.02 19.75
C ALA A 80 3.91 3.56 19.64
N LYS A 81 5.14 4.06 19.54
CA LYS A 81 5.43 5.50 19.40
C LYS A 81 5.36 5.93 17.94
N LYS A 82 4.92 7.17 17.67
CA LYS A 82 4.93 7.76 16.32
C LYS A 82 6.31 7.77 15.66
N SER A 83 7.39 7.78 16.45
CA SER A 83 8.76 7.67 15.93
C SER A 83 9.01 6.36 15.18
N LEU A 84 8.34 5.26 15.57
CA LEU A 84 8.43 3.98 14.84
C LEU A 84 7.83 4.11 13.44
N MET A 85 6.65 4.72 13.31
CA MET A 85 5.99 4.93 12.02
C MET A 85 6.89 5.69 11.04
N TRP A 86 7.45 6.82 11.48
CA TRP A 86 8.33 7.63 10.63
C TRP A 86 9.63 6.90 10.27
N ARG A 87 10.21 6.12 11.19
CA ARG A 87 11.36 5.26 10.88
C ARG A 87 11.02 4.23 9.81
N LEU A 88 9.87 3.56 9.90
CA LEU A 88 9.44 2.58 8.91
C LEU A 88 9.21 3.21 7.53
N ILE A 89 8.54 4.37 7.48
CA ILE A 89 8.31 5.10 6.23
C ILE A 89 9.65 5.54 5.60
N PHE A 90 10.57 6.06 6.40
CA PHE A 90 11.88 6.47 5.89
C PHE A 90 12.67 5.27 5.34
N LEU A 91 12.75 4.18 6.12
CA LEU A 91 13.45 2.97 5.71
C LEU A 91 12.82 2.32 4.48
N SER A 92 11.49 2.38 4.33
CA SER A 92 10.82 1.85 3.14
C SER A 92 11.13 2.66 1.89
N VAL A 93 11.21 3.99 1.99
CA VAL A 93 11.65 4.83 0.86
C VAL A 93 13.11 4.51 0.49
N VAL A 94 14.01 4.40 1.46
CA VAL A 94 15.41 4.03 1.20
C VAL A 94 15.50 2.66 0.52
N MET A 95 14.75 1.67 1.00
CA MET A 95 14.67 0.34 0.39
C MET A 95 14.21 0.41 -1.07
N LEU A 96 13.17 1.18 -1.37
CA LEU A 96 12.64 1.30 -2.73
C LEU A 96 13.62 2.03 -3.66
N VAL A 97 14.22 3.12 -3.21
CA VAL A 97 15.21 3.86 -4.01
C VAL A 97 16.42 2.98 -4.31
N THR A 98 16.97 2.31 -3.30
CA THR A 98 18.12 1.41 -3.48
C THR A 98 17.79 0.19 -4.34
N GLY A 99 16.57 -0.36 -4.21
CA GLY A 99 16.08 -1.42 -5.10
C GLY A 99 16.00 -0.97 -6.56
N TYR A 100 15.44 0.22 -6.81
CA TYR A 100 15.31 0.75 -8.17
C TYR A 100 16.65 0.97 -8.86
N PHE A 101 17.68 1.40 -8.13
CA PHE A 101 19.04 1.54 -8.68
C PHE A 101 19.76 0.20 -8.88
N GLY A 102 19.29 -0.88 -8.24
CA GLY A 102 19.89 -2.21 -8.34
C GLY A 102 19.32 -3.08 -9.45
N GLU A 103 18.13 -2.75 -9.96
CA GLU A 103 17.51 -3.37 -11.15
C GLU A 103 18.07 -2.80 -12.46
#